data_AF-A0A7Z0IV87-F1
#
_entry.id   AF-A0A7Z0IV87-F1
#
_cell.length_a   1.000
_cell.length_b   1.000
_cell.length_c   1.000
_cell.angle_alpha   90.00
_cell.angle_beta   90.00
_cell.angle_gamma   90.00
#
_symmetry.space_group_name_H-M   'P 1'
#
loop_
_entity.id
_entity.type
_entity.pdbx_description
1 polymer ?
#
loop_
_entity_poly.entity_id
_entity_poly.type
_entity_poly.pdbx_seq_one_letter_code
_entity_poly.pdbx_strand_id
1 'polypeptide(L)'
;MTNLDAHPALVECVGGTGDEGVEIQIITPRDVPLGGPRAMNVRRTLPARARSLIGAWCFLDHFGPDDVVVSGGMEVPPHPHTGLATVSWLFTGEIEHRDSVGTVGMVRPGEVNLMTSGRGISHSENSTVETTVLHGAQLWVALPDEFRDVEPAFENYRPVPIEHEGATVRVFMGSLLGATSPVRTHSEILGAEILLEPGTRLEIPVDDRFEHGVLVDTGEVSMTGVGPSGPASADVEKDSLAYAPPGATTLILQAGEAWTRLLLLGGPPFGESIIMWWNFVGRTHDEVVAYRQEWQEQVTRGGELVEDSQDVGAGRFGVVEGNHQKPIPAPPLPNARLRSRS
;
A
#
# COMPACT_ATOMS: atom_id res chain seq x y z
N MET A 1 6.72 -3.25 0.39
CA MET A 1 6.16 -4.61 0.48
C MET A 1 5.68 -5.08 -0.88
N THR A 2 5.83 -6.36 -1.13
CA THR A 2 5.61 -7.08 -2.39
C THR A 2 4.48 -8.08 -2.25
N ASN A 3 3.83 -8.40 -3.35
CA ASN A 3 2.95 -9.54 -3.44
C ASN A 3 3.80 -10.80 -3.63
N LEU A 4 4.05 -11.56 -2.56
CA LEU A 4 4.87 -12.79 -2.62
C LEU A 4 4.08 -14.07 -2.89
N ASP A 5 2.82 -13.92 -3.33
CA ASP A 5 1.99 -15.05 -3.74
C ASP A 5 2.64 -15.79 -4.92
N ALA A 6 2.79 -17.11 -4.80
CA ALA A 6 3.31 -17.98 -5.85
C ALA A 6 2.31 -18.16 -7.01
N HIS A 7 1.04 -17.83 -6.80
CA HIS A 7 -0.04 -17.90 -7.78
C HIS A 7 -0.92 -16.64 -7.73
N PRO A 8 -0.33 -15.45 -7.97
CA PRO A 8 -1.07 -14.20 -7.84
C PRO A 8 -2.17 -14.16 -8.89
N ALA A 9 -3.39 -13.92 -8.43
CA ALA A 9 -4.52 -13.66 -9.31
C ALA A 9 -4.23 -12.39 -10.13
N LEU A 10 -4.56 -12.47 -11.41
CA LEU A 10 -4.53 -11.32 -12.30
C LEU A 10 -5.76 -10.46 -12.02
N VAL A 11 -5.56 -9.22 -11.55
CA VAL A 11 -6.62 -8.32 -11.09
C VAL A 11 -6.79 -7.19 -12.09
N GLU A 12 -7.97 -7.09 -12.70
CA GLU A 12 -8.41 -5.90 -13.41
C GLU A 12 -9.02 -4.94 -12.40
N CYS A 13 -8.37 -3.81 -12.16
CA CYS A 13 -8.91 -2.76 -11.30
C CYS A 13 -9.48 -1.68 -12.22
N VAL A 14 -10.80 -1.62 -12.29
CA VAL A 14 -11.50 -0.56 -13.01
C VAL A 14 -11.57 0.64 -12.09
N GLY A 15 -10.97 1.76 -12.48
CA GLY A 15 -11.21 3.04 -11.82
C GLY A 15 -12.69 3.36 -11.90
N GLY A 16 -13.37 3.41 -10.75
CA GLY A 16 -14.80 3.70 -10.71
C GLY A 16 -15.08 5.10 -11.26
N THR A 17 -16.24 5.29 -11.90
CA THR A 17 -16.76 6.62 -12.28
C THR A 17 -17.42 7.34 -11.09
N GLY A 18 -17.03 7.00 -9.85
CA GLY A 18 -17.80 7.31 -8.65
C GLY A 18 -19.02 6.39 -8.54
N ASP A 19 -18.97 5.43 -7.62
CA ASP A 19 -20.19 4.72 -7.22
C ASP A 19 -21.00 5.72 -6.37
N GLU A 20 -22.13 6.24 -6.86
CA GLU A 20 -23.02 7.17 -6.13
C GLU A 20 -23.79 6.47 -4.99
N GLY A 21 -23.17 5.45 -4.39
CA GLY A 21 -23.72 4.70 -3.28
C GLY A 21 -23.81 5.58 -2.04
N VAL A 22 -24.89 5.43 -1.29
CA VAL A 22 -25.01 6.07 0.03
C VAL A 22 -24.31 5.23 1.10
N GLU A 23 -23.99 3.97 0.83
CA GLU A 23 -23.61 3.00 1.87
C GLU A 23 -22.09 2.93 2.10
N ILE A 24 -21.69 2.85 3.37
CA ILE A 24 -20.32 2.52 3.75
C ILE A 24 -20.11 1.02 3.58
N GLN A 25 -19.09 0.64 2.82
CA GLN A 25 -18.76 -0.75 2.56
C GLN A 25 -17.64 -1.22 3.50
N ILE A 26 -17.85 -2.35 4.18
CA ILE A 26 -16.80 -2.99 4.99
C ILE A 26 -16.06 -4.04 4.16
N ILE A 27 -14.73 -3.92 4.13
CA ILE A 27 -13.82 -4.85 3.47
C ILE A 27 -13.06 -5.59 4.56
N THR A 28 -13.41 -6.86 4.76
CA THR A 28 -12.72 -7.74 5.70
C THR A 28 -11.39 -8.20 5.13
N PRO A 29 -10.33 -8.30 5.94
CA PRO A 29 -9.03 -8.73 5.47
C PRO A 29 -9.01 -10.22 5.15
N ARG A 30 -8.04 -10.62 4.33
CA ARG A 30 -7.62 -12.02 4.20
C ARG A 30 -6.16 -12.16 4.63
N ASP A 31 -5.83 -13.27 5.29
CA ASP A 31 -4.45 -13.58 5.62
C ASP A 31 -3.66 -13.99 4.36
N VAL A 32 -2.47 -13.42 4.21
CA VAL A 32 -1.55 -13.69 3.11
C VAL A 32 -0.15 -13.89 3.69
N PRO A 33 0.57 -14.97 3.35
CA PRO A 33 1.97 -15.12 3.75
C PRO A 33 2.85 -14.18 2.91
N LEU A 34 3.74 -13.45 3.59
CA LEU A 34 4.76 -12.58 2.99
C LEU A 34 5.97 -13.41 2.53
N GLY A 35 5.74 -14.40 1.66
CA GLY A 35 6.79 -15.30 1.16
C GLY A 35 6.45 -16.77 1.38
N GLY A 36 7.48 -17.59 1.60
CA GLY A 36 7.36 -19.03 1.77
C GLY A 36 6.62 -19.46 3.06
N PRO A 37 6.53 -20.77 3.35
CA PRO A 37 5.70 -21.32 4.44
C PRO A 37 6.06 -20.88 5.87
N ARG A 38 7.19 -20.19 6.07
CA ARG A 38 7.63 -19.64 7.37
C ARG A 38 7.68 -18.11 7.37
N ALA A 39 7.09 -17.48 6.35
CA ALA A 39 7.04 -16.04 6.26
C ALA A 39 6.06 -15.45 7.27
N MET A 40 6.32 -14.20 7.65
CA MET A 40 5.37 -13.33 8.33
C MET A 40 4.03 -13.31 7.59
N ASN A 41 2.91 -13.33 8.31
CA ASN A 41 1.59 -13.17 7.72
C ASN A 41 1.19 -11.69 7.72
N VAL A 42 0.41 -11.31 6.72
CA VAL A 42 -0.17 -9.98 6.59
C VAL A 42 -1.67 -10.09 6.32
N ARG A 43 -2.43 -9.07 6.68
CA ARG A 43 -3.87 -8.98 6.47
C ARG A 43 -4.12 -8.03 5.32
N ARG A 44 -4.54 -8.59 4.18
CA ARG A 44 -4.78 -7.85 2.93
C ARG A 44 -6.21 -7.38 2.84
N THR A 45 -6.42 -6.07 2.72
CA THR A 45 -7.72 -5.45 2.47
C THR A 45 -7.85 -4.88 1.06
N LEU A 46 -6.75 -4.46 0.43
CA LEU A 46 -6.72 -4.09 -0.99
C LEU A 46 -5.62 -4.87 -1.74
N PRO A 47 -5.89 -5.36 -2.97
CA PRO A 47 -7.21 -5.40 -3.61
C PRO A 47 -8.08 -6.51 -2.99
N ALA A 48 -9.39 -6.28 -2.96
CA ALA A 48 -10.41 -7.26 -2.62
C ALA A 48 -11.45 -7.39 -3.74
N ARG A 49 -12.22 -8.49 -3.74
CA ARG A 49 -13.30 -8.70 -4.72
C ARG A 49 -14.33 -7.56 -4.69
N ALA A 50 -14.56 -7.02 -3.50
CA ALA A 50 -15.56 -5.99 -3.25
C ALA A 50 -15.07 -4.58 -3.63
N ARG A 51 -13.75 -4.37 -3.65
CA ARG A 51 -13.09 -3.08 -3.90
C ARG A 51 -11.62 -3.29 -4.23
N SER A 52 -11.17 -2.76 -5.36
CA SER A 52 -9.77 -2.88 -5.80
C SER A 52 -8.96 -1.60 -5.66
N LEU A 53 -9.62 -0.44 -5.52
CA LEU A 53 -9.01 0.88 -5.47
C LEU A 53 -9.73 1.78 -4.46
N ILE A 54 -9.00 2.69 -3.83
CA ILE A 54 -9.53 3.89 -3.16
C ILE A 54 -8.71 5.06 -3.67
N GLY A 55 -9.25 5.84 -4.60
CA GLY A 55 -8.46 6.72 -5.45
C GLY A 55 -7.33 5.94 -6.10
N ALA A 56 -6.11 6.45 -5.99
CA ALA A 56 -4.92 5.75 -6.49
C ALA A 56 -4.42 4.60 -5.59
N TRP A 57 -4.94 4.44 -4.35
CA TRP A 57 -4.53 3.35 -3.45
C TRP A 57 -5.03 2.00 -3.99
N CYS A 58 -4.13 1.13 -4.44
CA CYS A 58 -4.46 -0.14 -5.11
C CYS A 58 -4.06 -1.39 -4.32
N PHE A 59 -3.35 -1.21 -3.21
CA PHE A 59 -2.88 -2.30 -2.37
C PHE A 59 -2.80 -1.83 -0.92
N LEU A 60 -3.17 -2.70 0.02
CA LEU A 60 -3.09 -2.44 1.45
C LEU A 60 -2.94 -3.75 2.20
N ASP A 61 -1.74 -3.96 2.75
CA ASP A 61 -1.41 -5.04 3.67
C ASP A 61 -1.10 -4.46 5.05
N HIS A 62 -1.81 -4.95 6.05
CA HIS A 62 -1.65 -4.58 7.45
C HIS A 62 -1.07 -5.75 8.24
N PHE A 63 0.02 -5.53 8.97
CA PHE A 63 0.82 -6.60 9.56
C PHE A 63 1.19 -6.30 11.01
N GLY A 64 1.27 -7.33 11.85
CA GLY A 64 1.59 -7.20 13.26
C GLY A 64 0.49 -6.63 14.17
N PRO A 65 0.80 -6.31 15.44
CA PRO A 65 2.12 -6.41 16.04
C PRO A 65 2.56 -7.85 16.21
N ASP A 66 3.65 -8.23 15.56
CA ASP A 66 4.22 -9.58 15.61
C ASP A 66 5.56 -9.57 16.35
N ASP A 67 5.76 -10.56 17.21
CA ASP A 67 7.06 -10.85 17.81
C ASP A 67 7.98 -11.44 16.74
N VAL A 68 9.07 -10.72 16.43
CA VAL A 68 10.04 -11.10 15.40
C VAL A 68 10.74 -12.42 15.71
N VAL A 69 10.90 -12.77 16.99
CA VAL A 69 11.48 -14.06 17.38
C VAL A 69 10.59 -15.23 16.92
N VAL A 70 9.28 -15.01 16.87
CA VAL A 70 8.30 -16.01 16.45
C VAL A 70 8.04 -15.93 14.95
N SER A 71 7.87 -14.74 14.39
CA SER A 71 7.51 -14.53 12.98
C SER A 71 8.70 -14.63 12.03
N GLY A 72 9.93 -14.50 12.53
CA GLY A 72 11.14 -14.36 11.72
C GLY A 72 11.36 -12.93 11.21
N GLY A 73 10.43 -12.01 11.49
CA GLY A 73 10.48 -10.63 10.98
C GLY A 73 10.17 -10.54 9.48
N MET A 74 10.38 -9.35 8.93
CA MET A 74 10.30 -9.12 7.50
C MET A 74 11.62 -9.52 6.85
N GLU A 75 11.59 -10.45 5.92
CA GLU A 75 12.73 -10.80 5.07
C GLU A 75 12.26 -10.87 3.62
N VAL A 76 12.46 -9.79 2.88
CA VAL A 76 12.01 -9.64 1.51
C VAL A 76 13.21 -9.41 0.61
N PRO A 77 13.73 -10.46 -0.05
CA PRO A 77 14.82 -10.34 -1.01
C PRO A 77 14.50 -9.44 -2.20
N PRO A 78 15.52 -9.10 -3.02
CA PRO A 78 15.35 -8.27 -4.21
C PRO A 78 14.22 -8.75 -5.13
N HIS A 79 13.27 -7.84 -5.38
CA HIS A 79 12.11 -8.06 -6.23
C HIS A 79 11.72 -6.76 -6.94
N PRO A 80 11.03 -6.82 -8.09
CA PRO A 80 10.76 -5.67 -8.93
C PRO A 80 9.42 -5.01 -8.60
N HIS A 81 9.27 -3.75 -8.98
CA HIS A 81 8.01 -3.03 -9.14
C HIS A 81 8.05 -2.16 -10.41
N THR A 82 6.89 -1.89 -11.01
CA THR A 82 6.73 -0.90 -12.10
C THR A 82 5.30 -0.35 -12.14
N GLY A 83 5.14 0.90 -12.57
CA GLY A 83 3.84 1.56 -12.74
C GLY A 83 3.12 1.92 -11.43
N LEU A 84 3.82 1.90 -10.30
CA LEU A 84 3.29 2.18 -8.97
C LEU A 84 4.28 2.93 -8.07
N ALA A 85 3.84 3.38 -6.91
CA ALA A 85 4.70 3.74 -5.80
C ALA A 85 4.35 2.87 -4.57
N THR A 86 5.35 2.41 -3.84
CA THR A 86 5.14 1.70 -2.57
C THR A 86 5.24 2.69 -1.42
N VAL A 87 4.38 2.53 -0.42
CA VAL A 87 4.30 3.37 0.77
C VAL A 87 4.42 2.47 2.00
N SER A 88 5.46 2.68 2.80
CA SER A 88 5.67 1.94 4.05
C SER A 88 5.38 2.88 5.23
N TRP A 89 4.51 2.46 6.15
CA TRP A 89 4.18 3.18 7.38
C TRP A 89 4.26 2.25 8.58
N LEU A 90 5.18 2.50 9.50
CA LEU A 90 5.32 1.67 10.70
C LEU A 90 4.67 2.30 11.92
N PHE A 91 4.14 1.43 12.76
CA PHE A 91 3.66 1.74 14.10
C PHE A 91 4.69 1.36 15.17
N THR A 92 5.42 0.25 14.94
CA THR A 92 6.48 -0.28 15.80
C THR A 92 7.49 -1.04 14.95
N GLY A 93 8.77 -1.03 15.35
CA GLY A 93 9.85 -1.76 14.67
C GLY A 93 10.61 -0.91 13.66
N GLU A 94 11.58 -1.51 12.99
CA GLU A 94 12.41 -0.85 11.98
C GLU A 94 12.71 -1.80 10.82
N ILE A 95 12.68 -1.28 9.60
CA ILE A 95 12.99 -2.04 8.38
C ILE A 95 14.10 -1.30 7.62
N GLU A 96 15.12 -2.02 7.17
CA GLU A 96 16.06 -1.53 6.18
C GLU A 96 15.49 -1.76 4.78
N HIS A 97 15.39 -0.68 4.00
CA HIS A 97 15.09 -0.67 2.58
C HIS A 97 16.39 -0.48 1.78
N ARG A 98 16.59 -1.28 0.74
CA ARG A 98 17.63 -1.07 -0.28
C ARG A 98 17.03 -1.19 -1.66
N ASP A 99 17.40 -0.30 -2.59
CA ASP A 99 16.89 -0.36 -3.96
C ASP A 99 17.97 -0.25 -5.03
N SER A 100 17.54 -0.49 -6.27
CA SER A 100 18.39 -0.53 -7.45
C SER A 100 18.81 0.84 -7.99
N VAL A 101 18.35 1.94 -7.38
CA VAL A 101 18.88 3.28 -7.67
C VAL A 101 19.91 3.73 -6.62
N GLY A 102 20.29 2.82 -5.72
CA GLY A 102 21.36 3.03 -4.74
C GLY A 102 20.87 3.59 -3.41
N THR A 103 19.57 3.65 -3.16
CA THR A 103 19.04 4.10 -1.87
C THR A 103 19.25 3.03 -0.82
N VAL A 104 19.70 3.45 0.36
CA VAL A 104 19.62 2.68 1.59
C VAL A 104 18.88 3.54 2.61
N GLY A 105 17.67 3.13 3.00
CA GLY A 105 16.78 3.89 3.86
C GLY A 105 16.28 3.05 5.03
N MET A 106 16.01 3.69 6.16
CA MET A 106 15.36 3.04 7.30
C MET A 106 13.89 3.45 7.34
N VAL A 107 12.98 2.50 7.40
CA VAL A 107 11.56 2.73 7.68
C VAL A 107 11.40 2.70 9.20
N ARG A 108 10.86 3.78 9.78
CA ARG A 108 10.69 3.93 11.22
C ARG A 108 9.27 4.29 11.61
N PRO A 109 8.89 4.11 12.89
CA PRO A 109 7.55 4.46 13.33
C PRO A 109 7.24 5.94 13.16
N GLY A 110 6.06 6.22 12.59
CA GLY A 110 5.61 7.57 12.29
C GLY A 110 6.39 8.26 11.18
N GLU A 111 7.09 7.51 10.33
CA GLU A 111 7.71 8.01 9.09
C GLU A 111 7.09 7.29 7.88
N VAL A 112 6.97 8.01 6.78
CA VAL A 112 6.63 7.44 5.48
C VAL A 112 7.90 7.25 4.66
N ASN A 113 8.04 6.07 4.09
CA ASN A 113 8.94 5.83 2.97
C ASN A 113 8.09 5.63 1.71
N LEU A 114 8.30 6.51 0.73
CA LEU A 114 7.67 6.46 -0.59
C LEU A 114 8.73 6.05 -1.61
N MET A 115 8.60 4.86 -2.18
CA MET A 115 9.41 4.42 -3.32
C MET A 115 8.57 4.47 -4.59
N THR A 116 8.80 5.48 -5.44
CA THR A 116 8.20 5.56 -6.77
C THR A 116 8.95 4.63 -7.71
N SER A 117 8.28 3.60 -8.22
CA SER A 117 8.91 2.63 -9.14
C SER A 117 9.04 3.16 -10.56
N GLY A 118 8.08 3.99 -11.00
CA GLY A 118 8.06 4.54 -12.35
C GLY A 118 8.27 3.45 -13.40
N ARG A 119 9.19 3.70 -14.35
CA ARG A 119 9.54 2.77 -15.43
C ARG A 119 10.01 1.40 -14.94
N GLY A 120 10.45 1.28 -13.70
CA GLY A 120 10.84 0.02 -13.06
C GLY A 120 12.00 0.17 -12.08
N ILE A 121 11.88 -0.50 -10.94
CA ILE A 121 12.90 -0.57 -9.89
C ILE A 121 12.87 -1.96 -9.26
N SER A 122 13.97 -2.42 -8.66
CA SER A 122 13.95 -3.53 -7.71
C SER A 122 14.42 -3.08 -6.33
N HIS A 123 13.90 -3.73 -5.29
CA HIS A 123 14.27 -3.41 -3.92
C HIS A 123 14.16 -4.62 -2.98
N SER A 124 14.74 -4.49 -1.80
CA SER A 124 14.63 -5.42 -0.68
C SER A 124 14.22 -4.69 0.58
N GLU A 125 13.47 -5.38 1.44
CA GLU A 125 13.02 -4.87 2.75
C GLU A 125 13.27 -5.93 3.81
N ASN A 126 14.08 -5.60 4.82
CA ASN A 126 14.43 -6.54 5.88
C ASN A 126 14.29 -5.88 7.25
N SER A 127 13.70 -6.58 8.21
CA SER A 127 13.72 -6.14 9.61
C SER A 127 15.16 -5.99 10.09
N THR A 128 15.44 -4.92 10.82
CA THR A 128 16.78 -4.71 11.38
C THR A 128 17.03 -5.68 12.54
N VAL A 129 18.31 -5.91 12.86
CA VAL A 129 18.70 -6.81 13.97
C VAL A 129 18.19 -6.34 15.34
N GLU A 130 17.84 -5.06 15.48
CA GLU A 130 17.30 -4.48 16.71
C GLU A 130 15.77 -4.62 16.80
N THR A 131 15.11 -5.04 15.72
CA THR A 131 13.64 -5.13 15.66
C THR A 131 13.16 -6.37 16.40
N THR A 132 12.45 -6.15 17.51
CA THR A 132 11.83 -7.22 18.32
C THR A 132 10.34 -7.37 18.07
N VAL A 133 9.66 -6.28 17.73
CA VAL A 133 8.25 -6.26 17.33
C VAL A 133 8.14 -5.51 16.02
N LEU A 134 7.44 -6.10 15.05
CA LEU A 134 7.16 -5.45 13.77
C LEU A 134 5.65 -5.22 13.63
N HIS A 135 5.27 -3.97 13.35
CA HIS A 135 3.88 -3.56 13.24
C HIS A 135 3.75 -2.39 12.27
N GLY A 136 2.92 -2.52 11.24
CA GLY A 136 2.75 -1.45 10.27
C GLY A 136 1.77 -1.79 9.16
N ALA A 137 1.75 -0.92 8.16
CA ALA A 137 1.03 -1.10 6.92
C ALA A 137 1.96 -0.87 5.73
N GLN A 138 1.77 -1.67 4.68
CA GLN A 138 2.24 -1.33 3.36
C GLN A 138 1.06 -1.03 2.45
N LEU A 139 1.19 0.06 1.70
CA LEU A 139 0.25 0.46 0.67
C LEU A 139 0.97 0.59 -0.67
N TRP A 140 0.21 0.45 -1.76
CA TRP A 140 0.67 0.88 -3.09
C TRP A 140 -0.26 1.93 -3.66
N VAL A 141 0.34 2.86 -4.40
CA VAL A 141 -0.32 3.91 -5.16
C VAL A 141 -0.08 3.63 -6.64
N ALA A 142 -1.13 3.40 -7.41
CA ALA A 142 -1.02 3.28 -8.85
C ALA A 142 -0.58 4.64 -9.45
N LEU A 143 0.43 4.63 -10.32
CA LEU A 143 0.81 5.84 -11.04
C LEU A 143 -0.17 6.06 -12.21
N PRO A 144 -0.69 7.29 -12.41
CA PRO A 144 -1.46 7.64 -13.60
C PRO A 144 -0.68 7.35 -14.89
N ASP A 145 -1.39 7.18 -16.02
CA ASP A 145 -0.79 6.80 -17.30
C ASP A 145 0.38 7.72 -17.70
N GLU A 146 0.20 9.03 -17.50
CA GLU A 146 1.19 10.06 -17.79
C GLU A 146 2.50 9.91 -16.98
N PHE A 147 2.43 9.35 -15.78
CA PHE A 147 3.57 9.28 -14.84
C PHE A 147 4.11 7.86 -14.63
N ARG A 148 3.50 6.82 -15.20
CA ARG A 148 3.91 5.44 -14.92
C ARG A 148 5.33 5.11 -15.37
N ASP A 149 5.90 5.88 -16.30
CA ASP A 149 7.24 5.67 -16.86
C ASP A 149 8.28 6.71 -16.39
N VAL A 150 7.99 7.45 -15.31
CA VAL A 150 8.96 8.37 -14.69
C VAL A 150 10.20 7.63 -14.17
N GLU A 151 11.26 8.38 -13.88
CA GLU A 151 12.42 7.81 -13.21
C GLU A 151 12.06 7.31 -11.80
N PRO A 152 12.61 6.16 -11.37
CA PRO A 152 12.40 5.70 -10.02
C PRO A 152 13.00 6.66 -9.00
N ALA A 153 12.35 6.81 -7.85
CA ALA A 153 12.76 7.74 -6.81
C ALA A 153 12.38 7.22 -5.43
N PHE A 154 13.06 7.74 -4.41
CA PHE A 154 12.77 7.45 -3.01
C PHE A 154 12.67 8.74 -2.19
N GLU A 155 11.63 8.84 -1.37
CA GLU A 155 11.41 9.95 -0.44
C GLU A 155 11.11 9.40 0.95
N ASN A 156 11.71 9.99 1.99
CA ASN A 156 11.39 9.73 3.39
C ASN A 156 10.89 11.02 4.04
N TYR A 157 9.86 10.91 4.87
CA TYR A 157 9.33 12.05 5.60
C TYR A 157 8.75 11.63 6.95
N ARG A 158 9.02 12.44 7.99
CA ARG A 158 8.41 12.33 9.31
C ARG A 158 7.37 13.45 9.50
N PRO A 159 6.07 13.15 9.44
CA PRO A 159 5.03 14.14 9.71
C PRO A 159 5.15 14.74 11.11
N VAL A 160 4.94 16.06 11.20
CA VAL A 160 4.71 16.71 12.48
C VAL A 160 3.29 16.36 12.93
N PRO A 161 3.11 15.74 14.12
CA PRO A 161 1.78 15.45 14.64
C PRO A 161 1.05 16.75 15.00
N ILE A 162 -0.25 16.80 14.72
CA ILE A 162 -1.14 17.85 15.19
C ILE A 162 -2.17 17.25 16.14
N GLU A 163 -2.58 18.02 17.14
CA GLU A 163 -3.69 17.67 18.02
C GLU A 163 -4.97 18.36 17.53
N HIS A 164 -6.06 17.61 17.44
CA HIS A 164 -7.36 18.10 17.01
C HIS A 164 -8.47 17.33 17.73
N GLU A 165 -9.24 18.01 18.60
CA GLU A 165 -10.47 17.48 19.20
C GLU A 165 -10.34 16.06 19.81
N GLY A 166 -9.29 15.80 20.61
CA GLY A 166 -9.06 14.48 21.22
C GLY A 166 -8.42 13.45 20.27
N ALA A 167 -7.87 13.92 19.15
CA ALA A 167 -7.13 13.11 18.19
C ALA A 167 -5.73 13.66 17.94
N THR A 168 -4.75 12.76 17.84
CA THR A 168 -3.43 13.08 17.27
C THR A 168 -3.39 12.63 15.82
N VAL A 169 -3.09 13.54 14.89
CA VAL A 169 -3.10 13.29 13.44
C VAL A 169 -1.71 13.48 12.85
N ARG A 170 -1.25 12.51 12.04
CA ARG A 170 0.01 12.56 11.28
C ARG A 170 -0.28 12.42 9.80
N VAL A 171 -0.24 13.52 9.06
CA VAL A 171 -0.47 13.54 7.61
C VAL A 171 0.80 13.18 6.87
N PHE A 172 0.86 11.98 6.31
CA PHE A 172 2.04 11.49 5.60
C PHE A 172 1.98 11.71 4.09
N MET A 173 0.79 11.81 3.50
CA MET A 173 0.58 12.20 2.10
C MET A 173 -0.68 13.07 1.99
N GLY A 174 -0.63 14.13 1.17
CA GLY A 174 -1.77 15.04 0.99
C GLY A 174 -1.92 16.07 2.11
N SER A 175 -3.15 16.49 2.36
CA SER A 175 -3.50 17.48 3.40
C SER A 175 -4.74 17.07 4.19
N LEU A 176 -4.73 17.32 5.50
CA LEU A 176 -5.85 17.05 6.41
C LEU A 176 -5.79 18.00 7.60
N LEU A 177 -6.93 18.59 7.98
CA LEU A 177 -7.06 19.43 9.19
C LEU A 177 -5.98 20.54 9.30
N GLY A 178 -5.60 21.12 8.16
CA GLY A 178 -4.60 22.20 8.08
C GLY A 178 -3.14 21.75 8.09
N ALA A 179 -2.84 20.45 8.26
CA ALA A 179 -1.51 19.89 8.05
C ALA A 179 -1.36 19.38 6.61
N THR A 180 -0.18 19.59 6.01
CA THR A 180 0.14 19.18 4.64
C THR A 180 1.48 18.47 4.61
N SER A 181 1.52 17.30 3.97
CA SER A 181 2.76 16.59 3.70
C SER A 181 3.51 17.22 2.51
N PRO A 182 4.85 17.38 2.59
CA PRO A 182 5.67 17.85 1.47
C PRO A 182 6.04 16.75 0.48
N VAL A 183 5.70 15.49 0.76
CA VAL A 183 6.01 14.33 -0.08
C VAL A 183 5.35 14.52 -1.46
N ARG A 184 6.14 14.34 -2.52
CA ARG A 184 5.63 14.52 -3.89
C ARG A 184 4.79 13.33 -4.31
N THR A 185 3.66 13.61 -4.95
CA THR A 185 2.73 12.58 -5.44
C THR A 185 2.34 12.89 -6.88
N HIS A 186 1.96 11.85 -7.62
CA HIS A 186 1.53 11.97 -9.02
C HIS A 186 0.00 11.97 -9.19
N SER A 187 -0.73 11.90 -8.08
CA SER A 187 -2.17 11.99 -7.99
C SER A 187 -2.58 12.86 -6.80
N GLU A 188 -3.76 13.48 -6.86
CA GLU A 188 -4.43 13.97 -5.66
C GLU A 188 -4.64 12.77 -4.71
N ILE A 189 -4.22 12.91 -3.46
CA ILE A 189 -4.19 11.78 -2.52
C ILE A 189 -4.22 12.29 -1.09
N LEU A 190 -4.74 11.46 -0.18
CA LEU A 190 -4.73 11.64 1.26
C LEU A 190 -4.24 10.34 1.91
N GLY A 191 -3.32 10.48 2.84
CA GLY A 191 -2.85 9.42 3.73
C GLY A 191 -2.48 10.03 5.08
N ALA A 192 -3.19 9.63 6.14
CA ALA A 192 -2.94 10.09 7.50
C ALA A 192 -3.10 8.95 8.53
N GLU A 193 -2.23 8.93 9.53
CA GLU A 193 -2.50 8.19 10.77
C GLU A 193 -3.31 9.08 11.71
N ILE A 194 -4.35 8.51 12.32
CA ILE A 194 -5.20 9.16 13.32
C ILE A 194 -5.21 8.28 14.57
N LEU A 195 -4.83 8.85 15.71
CA LEU A 195 -4.95 8.22 17.01
C LEU A 195 -6.04 8.96 17.81
N LEU A 196 -7.13 8.26 18.12
CA LEU A 196 -8.28 8.77 18.85
C LEU A 196 -8.20 8.40 20.33
N GLU A 197 -8.43 9.38 21.21
CA GLU A 197 -8.71 9.14 22.62
C GLU A 197 -10.01 8.32 22.79
N PRO A 198 -10.15 7.52 23.86
CA PRO A 198 -11.38 6.79 24.17
C PRO A 198 -12.64 7.67 24.15
N GLY A 199 -13.69 7.20 23.48
CA GLY A 199 -15.00 7.86 23.38
C GLY A 199 -15.02 9.10 22.48
N THR A 200 -13.90 9.46 21.86
CA THR A 200 -13.79 10.65 21.00
C THR A 200 -14.69 10.54 19.79
N ARG A 201 -15.38 11.64 19.49
CA ARG A 201 -16.11 11.84 18.25
C ARG A 201 -15.40 12.91 17.44
N LEU A 202 -14.67 12.50 16.41
CA LEU A 202 -13.89 13.39 15.55
C LEU A 202 -14.69 13.69 14.28
N GLU A 203 -14.94 14.97 13.99
CA GLU A 203 -15.49 15.40 12.69
C GLU A 203 -14.37 15.89 11.78
N ILE A 204 -14.28 15.32 10.59
CA ILE A 204 -13.23 15.63 9.62
C ILE A 204 -13.89 16.18 8.37
N PRO A 205 -13.72 17.49 8.06
CA PRO A 205 -14.05 18.02 6.75
C PRO A 205 -13.21 17.31 5.68
N VAL A 206 -13.86 16.78 4.66
CA VAL A 206 -13.21 16.06 3.55
C VAL A 206 -13.62 16.64 2.21
N ASP A 207 -12.81 16.39 1.17
CA ASP A 207 -13.12 16.76 -0.20
C ASP A 207 -14.20 15.82 -0.75
N ASP A 208 -15.32 16.35 -1.22
CA ASP A 208 -16.45 15.57 -1.73
C ASP A 208 -16.15 14.88 -3.05
N ARG A 209 -15.07 15.25 -3.74
CA ARG A 209 -14.57 14.54 -4.92
C ARG A 209 -13.86 13.24 -4.55
N PHE A 210 -13.43 13.09 -3.30
CA PHE A 210 -12.62 11.96 -2.85
C PHE A 210 -13.50 10.78 -2.43
N GLU A 211 -13.11 9.58 -2.81
CA GLU A 211 -13.47 8.37 -2.06
C GLU A 211 -12.49 8.19 -0.90
N HIS A 212 -12.95 7.57 0.20
CA HIS A 212 -12.19 7.46 1.44
C HIS A 212 -12.16 6.03 1.97
N GLY A 213 -11.03 5.68 2.59
CA GLY A 213 -10.81 4.41 3.26
C GLY A 213 -10.37 4.62 4.70
N VAL A 214 -10.93 3.90 5.66
CA VAL A 214 -10.49 3.90 7.06
C VAL A 214 -10.11 2.49 7.47
N LEU A 215 -8.81 2.23 7.60
CA LEU A 215 -8.29 0.98 8.16
C LEU A 215 -8.21 1.12 9.68
N VAL A 216 -8.76 0.15 10.42
CA VAL A 216 -8.66 0.11 11.88
C VAL A 216 -7.47 -0.75 12.31
N ASP A 217 -6.45 -0.13 12.88
CA ASP A 217 -5.27 -0.84 13.37
C ASP A 217 -5.43 -1.36 14.80
N THR A 218 -5.92 -0.51 15.71
CA THR A 218 -6.27 -0.89 17.09
C THR A 218 -7.57 -0.25 17.50
N GLY A 219 -8.26 -0.89 18.45
CA GLY A 219 -9.55 -0.43 18.94
C GLY A 219 -10.68 -0.73 17.96
N GLU A 220 -11.74 0.06 18.06
CA GLU A 220 -12.94 -0.01 17.23
C GLU A 220 -13.41 1.41 16.93
N VAL A 221 -14.07 1.57 15.78
CA VAL A 221 -14.62 2.86 15.35
C VAL A 221 -15.93 2.68 14.60
N SER A 222 -16.87 3.59 14.82
CA SER A 222 -17.99 3.77 13.89
C SER A 222 -17.64 4.89 12.92
N MET A 223 -17.65 4.61 11.62
CA MET A 223 -17.44 5.61 10.57
C MET A 223 -18.80 6.07 10.06
N THR A 224 -19.01 7.38 9.96
CA THR A 224 -20.17 7.98 9.30
C THR A 224 -19.74 8.97 8.22
N GLY A 225 -20.19 8.77 6.99
CA GLY A 225 -20.03 9.74 5.90
C GLY A 225 -21.27 10.62 5.79
N VAL A 226 -21.09 11.94 5.76
CA VAL A 226 -22.18 12.91 5.62
C VAL A 226 -22.06 13.62 4.27
N GLY A 227 -23.04 13.39 3.39
CA GLY A 227 -23.10 13.98 2.07
C GLY A 227 -24.52 14.38 1.65
N PRO A 228 -24.72 14.79 0.38
CA PRO A 228 -26.02 15.20 -0.16
C PRO A 228 -27.12 14.14 -0.01
N SER A 229 -26.74 12.86 -0.03
CA SER A 229 -27.66 11.72 0.11
C SER A 229 -28.03 11.39 1.56
N GLY A 230 -27.55 12.18 2.53
CA GLY A 230 -27.72 11.94 3.96
C GLY A 230 -26.52 11.24 4.61
N PRO A 231 -26.58 10.99 5.93
CA PRO A 231 -25.55 10.25 6.63
C PRO A 231 -25.66 8.75 6.36
N ALA A 232 -24.52 8.08 6.23
CA ALA A 232 -24.44 6.63 6.29
C ALA A 232 -23.34 6.21 7.23
N SER A 233 -23.61 5.17 8.02
CA SER A 233 -22.77 4.74 9.13
C SER A 233 -22.51 3.26 9.05
N ALA A 234 -21.31 2.84 9.43
CA ALA A 234 -20.98 1.45 9.69
C ALA A 234 -19.96 1.34 10.81
N ASP A 235 -20.11 0.31 11.63
CA ASP A 235 -19.12 -0.06 12.63
C ASP A 235 -17.99 -0.85 11.94
N VAL A 236 -16.76 -0.50 12.29
CA VAL A 236 -15.55 -1.01 11.66
C VAL A 236 -14.71 -1.70 12.71
N GLU A 237 -14.59 -3.02 12.58
CA GLU A 237 -13.76 -3.83 13.45
C GLU A 237 -12.28 -3.68 13.12
N LYS A 238 -11.44 -4.02 14.10
CA LYS A 238 -9.99 -4.12 13.93
C LYS A 238 -9.62 -4.95 12.69
N ASP A 239 -8.53 -4.54 12.02
CA ASP A 239 -7.96 -5.11 10.81
C ASP A 239 -8.84 -4.98 9.55
N SER A 240 -10.05 -4.43 9.68
CA SER A 240 -10.95 -4.16 8.55
C SER A 240 -10.76 -2.76 7.97
N LEU A 241 -11.13 -2.62 6.70
CA LEU A 241 -11.12 -1.37 5.96
C LEU A 241 -12.57 -0.96 5.64
N ALA A 242 -12.99 0.19 6.13
CA ALA A 242 -14.25 0.78 5.70
C ALA A 242 -14.03 1.70 4.51
N TYR A 243 -14.93 1.63 3.54
CA TYR A 243 -14.91 2.44 2.33
C TYR A 243 -16.12 3.37 2.31
N ALA A 244 -15.89 4.66 2.04
CA ALA A 244 -16.91 5.65 1.74
C ALA A 244 -16.73 6.17 0.30
N PRO A 245 -17.80 6.17 -0.52
CA PRO A 245 -17.74 6.71 -1.88
C PRO A 245 -17.62 8.25 -1.92
N PRO A 246 -17.35 8.82 -3.11
CA PRO A 246 -17.40 10.27 -3.29
C PRO A 246 -18.75 10.86 -2.90
N GLY A 247 -18.73 12.14 -2.51
CA GLY A 247 -19.90 12.93 -2.11
C GLY A 247 -19.98 13.21 -0.61
N ALA A 248 -19.20 12.53 0.23
CA ALA A 248 -19.08 12.89 1.63
C ALA A 248 -18.33 14.23 1.76
N THR A 249 -18.93 15.19 2.47
CA THR A 249 -18.29 16.48 2.83
C THR A 249 -17.70 16.44 4.23
N THR A 250 -18.11 15.47 5.05
CA THR A 250 -17.60 15.25 6.40
C THR A 250 -17.56 13.76 6.67
N LEU A 251 -16.45 13.28 7.23
CA LEU A 251 -16.35 11.98 7.88
C LEU A 251 -16.39 12.16 9.39
N ILE A 252 -17.25 11.41 10.06
CA ILE A 252 -17.33 11.38 11.52
C ILE A 252 -16.76 10.03 11.97
N LEU A 253 -15.75 10.06 12.82
CA LEU A 253 -15.14 8.88 13.41
C LEU A 253 -15.46 8.85 14.90
N GLN A 254 -16.24 7.86 15.34
CA GLN A 254 -16.60 7.66 16.74
C GLN A 254 -15.79 6.50 17.30
N ALA A 255 -14.83 6.79 18.18
CA ALA A 255 -14.06 5.78 18.89
C ALA A 255 -14.90 5.08 19.98
N GLY A 256 -14.60 3.81 20.21
CA GLY A 256 -15.09 3.03 21.36
C GLY A 256 -14.39 3.39 22.67
N GLU A 257 -14.32 2.45 23.62
CA GLU A 257 -13.81 2.69 24.98
C GLU A 257 -12.27 2.63 25.11
N ALA A 258 -11.56 2.30 24.05
CA ALA A 258 -10.10 2.19 24.03
C ALA A 258 -9.47 3.23 23.10
N TRP A 259 -8.15 3.41 23.23
CA TRP A 259 -7.37 4.16 22.24
C TRP A 259 -7.46 3.49 20.89
N THR A 260 -7.91 4.23 19.88
CA THR A 260 -8.18 3.71 18.54
C THR A 260 -7.19 4.32 17.55
N ARG A 261 -6.38 3.48 16.87
CA ARG A 261 -5.45 3.94 15.83
C ARG A 261 -5.98 3.54 14.46
N LEU A 262 -6.00 4.50 13.55
CA LEU A 262 -6.59 4.38 12.22
C LEU A 262 -5.59 4.86 11.16
N LEU A 263 -5.70 4.31 9.95
CA LEU A 263 -5.18 4.96 8.75
C LEU A 263 -6.36 5.47 7.93
N LEU A 264 -6.40 6.79 7.69
CA LEU A 264 -7.32 7.43 6.76
C LEU A 264 -6.63 7.58 5.40
N LEU A 265 -7.25 7.01 4.39
CA LEU A 265 -6.85 7.06 2.99
C LEU A 265 -7.90 7.83 2.20
N GLY A 266 -7.49 8.55 1.16
CA GLY A 266 -8.42 9.15 0.22
C GLY A 266 -7.76 9.58 -1.08
N GLY A 267 -8.60 9.91 -2.04
CA GLY A 267 -8.23 10.45 -3.34
C GLY A 267 -9.46 10.50 -4.25
N PRO A 268 -9.46 11.31 -5.32
CA PRO A 268 -10.51 11.21 -6.31
C PRO A 268 -10.47 9.82 -6.97
N PRO A 269 -11.61 9.27 -7.42
CA PRO A 269 -11.62 8.03 -8.16
C PRO A 269 -10.57 8.03 -9.27
N PHE A 270 -9.78 6.96 -9.34
CA PHE A 270 -8.55 6.93 -10.17
C PHE A 270 -8.79 7.26 -11.64
N GLY A 271 -9.99 6.98 -12.16
CA GLY A 271 -10.40 7.35 -13.52
C GLY A 271 -9.78 6.52 -14.65
N GLU A 272 -8.80 5.66 -14.34
CA GLU A 272 -8.17 4.74 -15.29
C GLU A 272 -8.38 3.28 -14.89
N SER A 273 -8.40 2.39 -15.88
CA SER A 273 -8.33 0.94 -15.64
C SER A 273 -6.88 0.49 -15.60
N ILE A 274 -6.51 -0.25 -14.57
CA ILE A 274 -5.18 -0.85 -14.43
C ILE A 274 -5.28 -2.37 -14.36
N ILE A 275 -4.21 -3.04 -14.78
CA ILE A 275 -4.03 -4.47 -14.60
C ILE A 275 -2.91 -4.66 -13.59
N MET A 276 -3.25 -5.24 -12.45
CA MET A 276 -2.30 -5.57 -11.41
C MET A 276 -2.08 -7.08 -11.39
N TRP A 277 -0.81 -7.47 -11.42
CA TRP A 277 -0.40 -8.86 -11.28
C TRP A 277 0.96 -8.91 -10.60
N TRP A 278 1.06 -9.75 -9.57
CA TRP A 278 2.26 -9.82 -8.75
C TRP A 278 2.66 -8.42 -8.25
N ASN A 279 3.81 -7.90 -8.69
CA ASN A 279 4.34 -6.57 -8.35
C ASN A 279 4.27 -5.57 -9.52
N PHE A 280 3.48 -5.87 -10.54
CA PHE A 280 3.40 -5.05 -11.74
C PHE A 280 2.03 -4.41 -11.87
N VAL A 281 2.02 -3.11 -12.13
CA VAL A 281 0.83 -2.36 -12.50
C VAL A 281 1.00 -1.87 -13.94
N GLY A 282 0.26 -2.51 -14.86
CA GLY A 282 0.18 -2.13 -16.27
C GLY A 282 -1.21 -1.58 -16.63
N ARG A 283 -1.45 -1.34 -17.92
CA ARG A 283 -2.76 -1.06 -18.52
C ARG A 283 -3.24 -2.20 -19.39
N THR A 284 -2.32 -3.00 -19.94
CA THR A 284 -2.67 -4.17 -20.75
C THR A 284 -2.06 -5.45 -20.20
N HIS A 285 -2.68 -6.59 -20.55
CA HIS A 285 -2.13 -7.90 -20.22
C HIS A 285 -0.74 -8.06 -20.84
N ASP A 286 -0.58 -7.64 -22.09
CA ASP A 286 0.66 -7.80 -22.84
C ASP A 286 1.83 -7.00 -22.20
N GLU A 287 1.55 -5.84 -21.60
CA GLU A 287 2.53 -5.09 -20.78
C GLU A 287 2.97 -5.87 -19.55
N VAL A 288 2.02 -6.43 -18.78
CA VAL A 288 2.34 -7.24 -17.59
C VAL A 288 3.16 -8.48 -17.98
N VAL A 289 2.85 -9.11 -19.11
CA VAL A 289 3.65 -10.22 -19.65
C VAL A 289 5.07 -9.76 -19.97
N ALA A 290 5.23 -8.59 -20.60
CA ALA A 290 6.54 -8.03 -20.91
C ALA A 290 7.35 -7.73 -19.63
N TYR A 291 6.77 -7.05 -18.64
CA TYR A 291 7.44 -6.77 -17.36
C TYR A 291 7.93 -8.04 -16.65
N ARG A 292 7.11 -9.08 -16.68
CA ARG A 292 7.48 -10.39 -16.15
C ARG A 292 8.65 -11.01 -16.90
N GLN A 293 8.61 -11.00 -18.24
CA GLN A 293 9.68 -11.55 -19.07
C GLN A 293 11.00 -10.82 -18.81
N GLU A 294 10.96 -9.49 -18.82
CA GLU A 294 12.13 -8.64 -18.55
C GLU A 294 12.75 -8.95 -17.17
N TRP A 295 11.94 -9.03 -16.11
CA TRP A 295 12.47 -9.40 -14.78
C TRP A 295 13.06 -10.80 -14.77
N GLN A 296 12.35 -11.78 -15.34
CA GLN A 296 12.80 -13.17 -15.34
C GLN A 296 14.11 -13.34 -16.12
N GLU A 297 14.28 -12.63 -17.24
CA GLU A 297 15.52 -12.59 -18.02
C GLU A 297 16.66 -11.94 -17.22
N GLN A 298 16.40 -10.85 -16.50
CA GLN A 298 17.41 -10.21 -15.65
C GLN A 298 17.91 -11.13 -14.53
N VAL A 299 17.02 -11.88 -13.88
CA VAL A 299 17.40 -12.72 -12.72
C VAL A 299 17.79 -14.15 -13.09
N THR A 300 17.90 -14.50 -14.37
CA THR A 300 18.31 -15.85 -14.78
C THR A 300 19.57 -15.85 -15.63
N ARG A 301 20.37 -16.90 -15.49
CA ARG A 301 21.56 -17.16 -16.29
C ARG A 301 21.56 -18.61 -16.73
N GLY A 302 21.56 -18.87 -18.03
CA GLY A 302 21.45 -20.24 -18.57
C GLY A 302 20.10 -20.92 -18.26
N GLY A 303 19.05 -20.15 -17.98
CA GLY A 303 17.72 -20.67 -17.64
C GLY A 303 17.51 -20.98 -16.15
N GLU A 304 18.54 -20.78 -15.31
CA GLU A 304 18.46 -20.95 -13.86
C GLU A 304 18.49 -19.59 -13.16
N LEU A 305 17.79 -19.48 -12.03
CA LEU A 305 17.78 -18.29 -11.18
C LEU A 305 19.17 -18.08 -10.60
N VAL A 306 19.68 -16.84 -10.64
CA VAL A 306 20.96 -16.51 -10.00
C VAL A 306 20.85 -16.70 -8.47
N GLU A 307 21.90 -17.18 -7.84
CA GLU A 307 21.90 -17.43 -6.38
C GLU A 307 22.17 -16.14 -5.57
N ASP A 308 22.85 -15.17 -6.17
CA ASP A 308 23.19 -13.89 -5.57
C ASP A 308 22.57 -12.76 -6.41
N SER A 309 21.88 -11.81 -5.77
CA SER A 309 21.30 -10.68 -6.50
C SER A 309 22.33 -9.76 -7.17
N GLN A 310 23.60 -9.83 -6.76
CA GLN A 310 24.69 -9.11 -7.42
C GLN A 310 25.04 -9.69 -8.80
N ASP A 311 24.55 -10.89 -9.13
CA ASP A 311 24.73 -11.54 -10.43
C ASP A 311 23.60 -11.25 -11.43
N VAL A 312 22.60 -10.45 -11.04
CA VAL A 312 21.47 -10.04 -11.89
C VAL A 312 21.97 -9.24 -13.10
N GLY A 313 21.41 -9.54 -14.26
CA GLY A 313 21.72 -8.85 -15.51
C GLY A 313 21.22 -7.41 -15.54
N ALA A 314 21.91 -6.57 -16.32
CA ALA A 314 21.45 -5.21 -16.58
C ALA A 314 20.08 -5.20 -17.28
N GLY A 315 19.22 -4.26 -16.90
CA GLY A 315 17.88 -4.12 -17.46
C GLY A 315 17.02 -3.16 -16.65
N ARG A 316 15.71 -3.16 -16.95
CA ARG A 316 14.73 -2.20 -16.43
C ARG A 316 14.77 -2.07 -14.90
N PHE A 317 14.85 -3.18 -14.18
CA PHE A 317 14.70 -3.21 -12.73
C PHE A 317 16.00 -3.00 -11.95
N GLY A 318 17.14 -2.80 -12.64
CA GLY A 318 18.44 -2.58 -12.02
C GLY A 318 18.94 -3.70 -11.09
N VAL A 319 19.99 -3.40 -10.33
CA VAL A 319 20.62 -4.31 -9.35
C VAL A 319 20.60 -3.65 -7.98
N VAL A 320 20.15 -4.37 -6.94
CA VAL A 320 20.13 -3.87 -5.56
C VAL A 320 21.52 -4.05 -4.95
N GLU A 321 22.38 -3.05 -5.13
CA GLU A 321 23.79 -3.08 -4.69
C GLU A 321 23.93 -3.38 -3.18
N GLY A 322 24.83 -4.30 -2.84
CA GLY A 322 25.13 -4.68 -1.46
C GLY A 322 24.13 -5.62 -0.80
N ASN A 323 23.11 -6.10 -1.52
CA ASN A 323 22.24 -7.18 -1.07
C ASN A 323 22.70 -8.52 -1.70
N HIS A 324 22.92 -9.56 -0.89
CA HIS A 324 23.36 -10.88 -1.37
C HIS A 324 22.29 -11.97 -1.25
N GLN A 325 21.05 -11.60 -0.95
CA GLN A 325 19.93 -12.53 -0.93
C GLN A 325 19.58 -12.95 -2.35
N LYS A 326 19.10 -14.18 -2.50
CA LYS A 326 18.61 -14.71 -3.77
C LYS A 326 17.40 -13.88 -4.25
N PRO A 327 17.40 -13.34 -5.48
CA PRO A 327 16.27 -12.55 -5.96
C PRO A 327 15.01 -13.39 -6.10
N ILE A 328 13.85 -12.75 -5.96
CA ILE A 328 12.55 -13.41 -6.03
C ILE A 328 12.16 -13.59 -7.51
N PRO A 329 12.00 -14.83 -8.01
CA PRO A 329 11.60 -15.04 -9.40
C PRO A 329 10.14 -14.63 -9.61
N ALA A 330 9.80 -14.19 -10.82
CA ALA A 330 8.40 -13.90 -11.11
C ALA A 330 7.57 -15.21 -11.15
N PRO A 331 6.40 -15.26 -10.47
CA PRO A 331 5.48 -16.38 -10.55
C PRO A 331 5.11 -16.75 -12.00
N PRO A 332 4.71 -18.00 -12.30
CA PRO A 332 4.15 -18.32 -13.61
C PRO A 332 2.88 -17.50 -13.86
N LEU A 333 2.67 -17.05 -15.11
CA LEU A 333 1.43 -16.36 -15.47
C LEU A 333 0.25 -17.33 -15.37
N PRO A 334 -0.93 -16.87 -14.92
CA PRO A 334 -2.14 -17.66 -15.00
C PRO A 334 -2.49 -17.94 -16.47
N ASN A 335 -3.04 -19.12 -16.75
CA ASN A 335 -3.47 -19.52 -18.11
C ASN A 335 -4.63 -18.67 -18.68
N ALA A 336 -5.17 -17.73 -17.89
CA ALA A 336 -6.28 -16.86 -18.27
C ALA A 336 -5.75 -15.52 -18.82
N ARG A 337 -6.09 -15.21 -20.08
CA ARG A 337 -5.87 -13.88 -20.65
C ARG A 337 -6.97 -12.95 -20.17
N LEU A 338 -6.62 -11.84 -19.54
CA LEU A 338 -7.58 -10.75 -19.34
C LEU A 338 -7.91 -10.14 -20.70
N ARG A 339 -9.21 -9.97 -20.97
CA ARG A 339 -9.69 -9.04 -22.01
C ARG A 339 -10.02 -7.76 -21.26
N SER A 340 -9.37 -6.64 -21.58
CA SER A 340 -9.77 -5.37 -21.00
C SER A 340 -11.24 -5.13 -21.36
N ARG A 341 -12.07 -4.82 -20.37
CA ARG A 341 -13.41 -4.34 -20.65
C ARG A 341 -13.25 -2.86 -21.02
N SER A 342 -13.22 -2.61 -22.32
CA SER A 342 -13.30 -1.27 -22.92
C SER A 342 -14.58 -0.56 -22.52
#